data_AF-A0A438M3K2-F1
#
_entry.id   AF-A0A438M3K2-F1
#
_cell.length_a   1.000
_cell.length_b   1.000
_cell.length_c   1.000
_cell.angle_alpha   90.00
_cell.angle_beta   90.00
_cell.angle_gamma   90.00
#
_symmetry.space_group_name_H-M   'P 1'
#
loop_
_entity.id
_entity.type
_entity.pdbx_description
1 polymer ?
#
loop_
_entity_poly.entity_id
_entity_poly.type
_entity_poly.pdbx_seq_one_letter_code
_entity_poly.pdbx_strand_id
1 'polypeptide(L)'
;MGVISLLFGWPLAPVKGVIRLGELIQEQVERETRDPVRIRHRLEEIERLKADGAISEEDAAREMELISQEMTGGPGPAADGQERG
;
A
#
# COMPACT_ATOMS: atom_id res chain seq x y z
N MET A 1 37.21 -11.71 23.14
CA MET A 1 36.70 -10.73 22.17
C MET A 1 35.23 -10.35 22.45
N GLY A 2 34.81 -10.13 23.70
CA GLY A 2 33.38 -9.92 24.05
C GLY A 2 33.03 -8.49 24.45
N VAL A 3 33.89 -7.82 25.22
CA VAL A 3 33.60 -6.49 25.80
C VAL A 3 33.94 -5.33 24.86
N ILE A 4 34.99 -5.44 24.05
CA ILE A 4 35.39 -4.41 23.09
C ILE A 4 34.37 -4.33 21.94
N SER A 5 33.89 -5.48 21.45
CA SER A 5 32.82 -5.52 20.45
C SER A 5 31.51 -4.94 20.99
N LEU A 6 31.21 -5.14 22.28
CA LEU A 6 30.06 -4.50 22.93
C LEU A 6 30.23 -2.97 22.97
N LEU A 7 31.41 -2.45 23.31
CA LEU A 7 31.66 -1.00 23.36
C LEU A 7 31.58 -0.30 22.00
N PHE A 8 32.01 -0.95 20.91
CA PHE A 8 31.91 -0.40 19.55
C PHE A 8 30.58 -0.72 18.85
N GLY A 9 29.92 -1.81 19.22
CA GLY A 9 28.62 -2.20 18.67
C GLY A 9 27.43 -1.56 19.37
N TRP A 10 27.56 -1.22 20.65
CA TRP A 10 26.51 -0.57 21.45
C TRP A 10 26.07 0.80 20.91
N PRO A 11 26.96 1.68 20.41
CA PRO A 11 26.55 2.91 19.73
C PRO A 11 25.74 2.67 18.46
N LEU A 12 25.89 1.50 17.81
CA LEU A 12 25.13 1.11 16.62
C LEU A 12 23.83 0.36 16.95
N ALA A 13 23.58 0.04 18.22
CA ALA A 13 22.35 -0.62 18.66
C ALA A 13 21.07 0.18 18.33
N PRO A 14 21.03 1.53 18.44
CA PRO A 14 19.87 2.32 18.03
C PRO A 14 19.55 2.18 16.53
N VAL A 15 20.58 2.20 15.68
CA VAL A 15 20.43 2.04 14.21
C VAL A 15 19.84 0.67 13.88
N LYS A 16 20.32 -0.38 14.54
CA LYS A 16 19.76 -1.73 14.40
C LYS A 16 18.31 -1.80 14.87
N GLY A 17 17.92 -1.04 15.89
CA GLY A 17 16.53 -0.92 16.34
C GLY A 17 15.62 -0.31 15.28
N VAL A 18 16.05 0.76 14.61
CA VAL A 18 15.29 1.38 13.51
C VAL A 18 15.15 0.43 12.32
N ILE A 19 16.20 -0.29 11.95
CA ILE A 19 16.14 -1.29 10.86
C ILE A 19 15.11 -2.38 11.17
N ARG A 20 15.13 -2.94 12.39
CA ARG A 20 14.14 -3.94 12.82
C ARG A 20 12.71 -3.40 12.82
N LEU A 21 12.53 -2.14 13.19
CA LEU A 21 11.22 -1.48 13.14
C LEU A 21 10.77 -1.31 11.68
N GLY A 22 11.68 -0.93 10.78
CA GLY A 22 11.41 -0.85 9.35
C GLY A 22 10.98 -2.20 8.76
N GLU A 23 11.67 -3.27 9.12
CA GLU A 23 11.31 -4.64 8.72
C GLU A 23 9.91 -5.03 9.23
N LEU A 24 9.58 -4.72 10.48
CA LEU A 24 8.27 -4.99 11.06
C LEU A 24 7.16 -4.18 10.35
N ILE A 25 7.41 -2.91 10.08
CA ILE A 25 6.48 -2.05 9.34
C ILE A 25 6.30 -2.59 7.92
N GLN A 26 7.38 -2.99 7.23
CA GLN A 26 7.32 -3.57 5.91
C GLN A 26 6.47 -4.86 5.89
N GLU A 27 6.63 -5.73 6.89
CA GLU A 27 5.86 -6.96 7.01
C GLU A 27 4.37 -6.69 7.27
N GLN A 28 4.05 -5.65 8.05
CA GLN A 28 2.67 -5.21 8.28
C GLN A 28 2.06 -4.58 7.02
N VAL A 29 2.82 -3.75 6.31
CA VAL A 29 2.42 -3.15 5.04
C VAL A 29 2.27 -4.22 3.95
N GLU A 30 3.07 -5.27 3.89
CA GLU A 30 2.85 -6.38 2.97
C GLU A 30 1.56 -7.15 3.29
N ARG A 31 1.18 -7.26 4.57
CA ARG A 31 -0.10 -7.85 4.99
C ARG A 31 -1.28 -6.93 4.65
N GLU A 32 -1.11 -5.62 4.79
CA GLU A 32 -2.16 -4.61 4.62
C GLU A 32 -2.32 -4.13 3.16
N THR A 33 -1.25 -4.08 2.38
CA THR A 33 -1.26 -3.78 0.93
C THR A 33 -1.88 -4.94 0.14
N ARG A 34 -1.85 -6.14 0.71
CA ARG A 34 -2.56 -7.32 0.21
C ARG A 34 -3.93 -7.48 0.87
N ASP A 35 -4.44 -6.47 1.56
CA ASP A 35 -5.68 -6.61 2.31
C ASP A 35 -6.89 -6.59 1.36
N PRO A 36 -7.54 -7.75 1.13
CA PRO A 36 -8.72 -7.82 0.29
C PRO A 36 -9.87 -6.95 0.80
N VAL A 37 -9.84 -6.53 2.07
CA VAL A 37 -10.88 -5.69 2.69
C VAL A 37 -10.96 -4.31 2.02
N ARG A 38 -9.83 -3.71 1.67
CA ARG A 38 -9.83 -2.35 1.09
C ARG A 38 -10.40 -2.34 -0.34
N ILE A 39 -10.03 -3.33 -1.14
CA ILE A 39 -10.59 -3.57 -2.48
C ILE A 39 -12.10 -3.82 -2.38
N ARG A 40 -12.52 -4.64 -1.42
CA ARG A 40 -13.94 -4.97 -1.20
C ARG A 40 -14.78 -3.75 -0.82
N HIS A 41 -14.27 -2.89 0.06
CA HIS A 41 -14.92 -1.63 0.39
C HIS A 41 -15.07 -0.70 -0.81
N ARG A 42 -14.05 -0.62 -1.67
CA ARG A 42 -14.08 0.23 -2.86
C ARG A 42 -15.07 -0.28 -3.91
N LEU A 43 -15.19 -1.60 -4.07
CA LEU A 43 -16.21 -2.23 -4.91
C LEU A 43 -17.62 -1.96 -4.41
N GLU A 44 -17.85 -2.08 -3.10
CA GLU A 44 -19.15 -1.76 -2.46
C GLU A 44 -19.52 -0.28 -2.66
N GLU A 45 -18.54 0.62 -2.62
CA GLU A 45 -18.75 2.05 -2.87
C GLU A 45 -19.14 2.32 -4.33
N ILE A 46 -18.48 1.67 -5.30
CA ILE A 46 -18.83 1.77 -6.73
C ILE A 46 -20.26 1.24 -6.97
N GLU A 47 -20.62 0.09 -6.39
CA GLU A 47 -21.97 -0.45 -6.51
C GLU A 47 -23.02 0.47 -5.91
N ARG A 48 -22.72 1.07 -4.76
CA ARG A 48 -23.61 2.04 -4.11
C ARG A 48 -23.79 3.31 -4.96
N LEU A 49 -22.70 3.86 -5.49
CA LEU A 49 -22.75 5.03 -6.36
C LEU A 49 -23.51 4.73 -7.67
N LYS A 50 -23.37 3.51 -8.21
CA LYS A 50 -24.15 3.05 -9.36
C LYS A 50 -25.63 2.94 -9.02
N ALA A 51 -25.98 2.36 -7.86
CA ALA A 51 -27.36 2.22 -7.40
C ALA A 51 -28.03 3.57 -7.13
N ASP A 52 -27.27 4.54 -6.60
CA ASP A 52 -27.73 5.91 -6.37
C ASP A 52 -27.75 6.76 -7.65
N GLY A 53 -27.29 6.21 -8.79
CA GLY A 53 -27.22 6.91 -10.07
C GLY A 53 -26.19 8.05 -10.09
N ALA A 54 -25.25 8.07 -9.15
CA ALA A 54 -24.21 9.08 -9.00
C ALA A 54 -23.06 8.90 -10.01
N ILE A 55 -22.90 7.70 -10.58
CA ILE A 55 -21.93 7.39 -11.63
C ILE A 55 -22.62 6.71 -12.81
N SER A 56 -22.12 6.95 -14.03
CA SER A 56 -22.59 6.26 -15.23
C SER A 56 -22.12 4.80 -15.26
N GLU A 57 -22.77 3.94 -16.05
CA GLU A 57 -22.33 2.55 -16.19
C GLU A 57 -20.92 2.42 -16.78
N GLU A 58 -20.56 3.32 -17.70
CA GLU A 58 -19.23 3.35 -18.32
C GLU A 58 -18.15 3.78 -17.33
N ASP A 59 -18.46 4.71 -16.44
CA ASP A 59 -17.53 5.14 -15.39
C ASP A 59 -17.37 4.07 -14.31
N ALA A 60 -18.46 3.41 -13.91
CA ALA A 60 -18.38 2.25 -13.01
C ALA A 60 -17.52 1.11 -13.59
N ALA A 61 -17.69 0.83 -14.89
CA ALA A 61 -16.89 -0.19 -15.59
C ALA A 61 -15.39 0.15 -15.64
N ARG A 62 -15.06 1.42 -15.87
CA ARG A 62 -13.68 1.92 -15.82
C ARG A 62 -13.06 1.76 -14.43
N GLU A 63 -13.79 2.14 -13.39
CA GLU A 63 -13.32 2.07 -12.01
C GLU A 63 -13.06 0.62 -11.58
N MET A 64 -13.94 -0.32 -11.98
CA MET A 64 -13.76 -1.76 -11.74
C MET A 64 -12.54 -2.35 -12.47
N GLU A 65 -12.29 -1.91 -13.72
CA GLU A 65 -11.12 -2.34 -14.50
C GLU A 65 -9.81 -1.87 -13.84
N LEU A 66 -9.79 -0.64 -13.30
CA LEU A 66 -8.63 -0.10 -12.58
C LEU A 66 -8.32 -0.91 -11.30
N ILE A 67 -9.36 -1.29 -10.55
CA ILE A 67 -9.23 -2.14 -9.37
C ILE A 67 -8.68 -3.52 -9.75
N SER A 68 -9.15 -4.09 -10.86
CA SER A 68 -8.65 -5.38 -11.38
C SER A 68 -7.16 -5.32 -11.72
N GLN A 69 -6.71 -4.24 -12.37
CA GLN A 69 -5.30 -4.04 -12.71
C GLN A 69 -4.42 -3.87 -11.46
N GLU A 70 -4.89 -3.13 -10.46
CA GLU A 70 -4.22 -2.96 -9.16
C GLU A 70 -4.02 -4.31 -8.45
N MET A 71 -5.01 -5.20 -8.48
CA MET A 71 -4.91 -6.56 -7.90
C MET A 71 -3.91 -7.46 -8.63
N THR A 72 -3.73 -7.27 -9.94
CA THR A 72 -2.77 -8.05 -10.75
C THR A 72 -1.34 -7.50 -10.71
N GLY A 73 -1.09 -6.42 -9.96
CA GLY A 73 0.24 -5.80 -9.82
C GLY A 73 0.60 -4.82 -10.93
N GLY A 74 -0.39 -4.33 -11.69
CA GLY A 74 -0.18 -3.25 -12.66
C GLY A 74 -0.03 -1.90 -11.94
N PRO A 75 0.89 -1.02 -12.39
CA PRO A 75 0.97 0.33 -11.85
C PRO A 75 -0.34 1.06 -12.18
N GLY A 76 -1.17 1.30 -11.16
CA GLY A 76 -2.36 2.13 -11.30
C GLY A 76 -1.97 3.55 -11.72
N PRO A 77 -2.80 4.27 -12.50
CA PRO A 77 -2.47 5.55 -13.13
C PRO A 77 -2.28 6.75 -12.17
N ALA A 78 -2.04 6.53 -10.88
CA ALA A 78 -1.69 7.60 -9.94
C ALA A 78 -0.22 8.07 -10.05
N ALA A 79 0.64 7.38 -10.82
CA ALA A 79 2.04 7.76 -11.02
C ALA A 79 2.28 8.79 -12.15
N ASP A 80 1.33 8.98 -13.08
CA ASP A 80 1.57 9.77 -14.30
C ASP A 80 0.95 11.20 -14.29
N GLY A 81 0.30 11.59 -13.18
CA GLY A 81 -0.42 12.87 -13.08
C GLY A 81 0.31 14.01 -12.37
N GLN A 82 1.42 13.74 -11.67
CA GLN A 82 2.06 14.70 -10.75
C GLN A 82 3.47 15.11 -11.21
N GLU A 83 3.73 15.22 -12.52
CA GLU A 83 4.91 15.93 -13.03
C GLU A 83 4.49 16.86 -14.19
N ARG A 84 3.78 17.92 -13.85
CA ARG A 84 3.73 19.15 -14.66
C ARG A 84 4.20 20.31 -13.79
N GLY A 85 5.45 20.72 -13.99
CA GLY A 85 6.07 21.94 -13.49
C GLY A 85 7.17 22.36 -14.45
#